data_AF-A0AAV4EXK2-F1
#
_entry.id   AF-A0AAV4EXK2-F1
#
_cell.length_a   1.000
_cell.length_b   1.000
_cell.length_c   1.000
_cell.angle_alpha   90.00
_cell.angle_beta   90.00
_cell.angle_gamma   90.00
#
_symmetry.space_group_name_H-M   'P 1'
#
loop_
_entity.id
_entity.type
_entity.pdbx_description
1 polymer ?
#
loop_
_entity_poly.entity_id
_entity_poly.type
_entity_poly.pdbx_seq_one_letter_code
_entity_poly.pdbx_strand_id
1 'polypeptide(L)'
;MRPLIQQTLNSNNATLRWEILPHPAHSPDLAPSDFHLFGPLKLHLGGMAFETKGDLVGDLKNWFAPLDLDFFRVGIYSLLSHWKKCIDLHGNYVEE
;
A
#
# COMPACT_ATOMS: atom_id res chain seq x y z
N MET A 1 -4.44 -16.17 -1.22
CA MET A 1 -3.96 -15.91 0.16
C MET A 1 -3.69 -17.26 0.85
N ARG A 2 -2.61 -17.40 1.65
CA ARG A 2 -2.37 -18.66 2.40
C ARG A 2 -3.45 -18.83 3.49
N PRO A 3 -4.07 -20.00 3.67
CA PRO A 3 -5.21 -20.19 4.58
C PRO A 3 -4.94 -19.77 6.04
N LEU A 4 -3.70 -19.98 6.51
CA LEU A 4 -3.29 -19.64 7.88
C LEU A 4 -3.29 -18.12 8.13
N ILE A 5 -2.91 -17.32 7.12
CA ILE A 5 -2.90 -15.86 7.21
C ILE A 5 -4.34 -15.34 7.33
N GLN A 6 -5.28 -15.93 6.58
CA GLN A 6 -6.68 -15.54 6.64
C GLN A 6 -7.31 -15.86 8.01
N GLN A 7 -7.01 -17.01 8.61
CA GLN A 7 -7.54 -17.38 9.93
C GLN A 7 -7.06 -16.41 11.03
N THR A 8 -5.75 -16.12 11.09
CA THR A 8 -5.21 -15.20 12.10
C THR A 8 -5.72 -13.76 11.92
N LEU A 9 -5.85 -13.29 10.67
CA LEU A 9 -6.45 -11.98 10.38
C LEU A 9 -7.90 -11.90 10.86
N ASN A 10 -8.70 -12.93 10.59
CA ASN A 10 -10.10 -12.99 11.00
C ASN A 10 -10.26 -12.95 12.53
N SER A 11 -9.39 -13.68 13.26
CA SER A 11 -9.40 -13.68 14.73
C SER A 11 -9.02 -12.33 15.35
N ASN A 12 -8.01 -11.64 14.79
CA ASN A 12 -7.58 -10.34 15.30
C ASN A 12 -8.57 -9.21 14.97
N ASN A 13 -9.20 -9.27 13.80
CA ASN A 13 -10.17 -8.26 13.38
C ASN A 13 -11.48 -8.35 14.18
N ALA A 14 -11.87 -9.53 14.65
CA ALA A 14 -13.01 -9.67 15.56
C ALA A 14 -12.82 -8.88 16.86
N THR A 15 -11.58 -8.78 17.35
CA THR A 15 -11.22 -8.00 18.54
C THR A 15 -11.16 -6.49 18.24
N LEU A 16 -10.61 -6.12 17.08
CA LEU A 16 -10.40 -4.71 16.69
C LEU A 16 -11.62 -4.06 16.02
N ARG A 17 -12.64 -4.84 15.65
CA ARG A 17 -13.85 -4.42 14.93
C ARG A 17 -13.56 -3.72 13.60
N TRP A 18 -12.50 -4.12 12.91
CA TRP A 18 -12.15 -3.59 11.60
C TRP A 18 -12.91 -4.32 10.49
N GLU A 19 -13.37 -3.57 9.51
CA GLU A 19 -13.90 -4.12 8.26
C GLU A 19 -12.75 -4.53 7.34
N ILE A 20 -12.79 -5.75 6.82
CA ILE A 20 -11.83 -6.23 5.83
C ILE A 20 -12.39 -5.91 4.44
N LEU A 21 -11.73 -4.98 3.73
CA LEU A 21 -12.06 -4.74 2.34
C LEU A 21 -11.60 -5.93 1.48
N PRO A 22 -12.46 -6.47 0.59
CA PRO A 22 -12.04 -7.52 -0.34
C PRO A 22 -10.98 -6.95 -1.29
N HIS A 23 -9.88 -7.70 -1.46
CA HIS A 23 -8.80 -7.33 -2.36
C HIS A 23 -8.52 -8.48 -3.35
N PRO A 24 -8.64 -8.25 -4.66
CA PRO A 24 -8.38 -9.28 -5.67
C PRO A 24 -6.91 -9.72 -5.66
N ALA A 25 -6.66 -10.95 -6.10
CA ALA A 25 -5.31 -11.47 -6.21
C ALA A 25 -4.55 -10.79 -7.35
N HIS A 26 -3.26 -10.52 -7.15
CA HIS A 26 -2.36 -9.94 -8.15
C HIS A 26 -2.76 -8.54 -8.65
N SER A 27 -3.37 -7.71 -7.80
CA SER A 27 -3.84 -6.37 -8.16
C SER A 27 -3.11 -5.23 -7.43
N PRO A 28 -1.78 -5.05 -7.67
CA PRO A 28 -1.02 -3.95 -7.07
C PRO A 28 -1.53 -2.58 -7.53
N ASP A 29 -2.11 -2.51 -8.73
CA ASP A 29 -2.80 -1.34 -9.27
C ASP A 29 -4.04 -0.93 -8.45
N LEU A 30 -4.55 -1.81 -7.56
CA LEU A 30 -5.65 -1.52 -6.65
C LEU A 30 -5.22 -1.36 -5.19
N ALA A 31 -3.91 -1.29 -4.93
CA ALA A 31 -3.35 -1.12 -3.60
C ALA A 31 -2.64 0.25 -3.49
N PRO A 32 -3.16 1.21 -2.70
CA PRO A 32 -2.55 2.54 -2.56
C PRO A 32 -1.09 2.49 -2.08
N SER A 33 -0.74 1.49 -1.28
CA SER A 33 0.66 1.27 -0.89
C SER A 33 1.56 1.02 -2.10
N ASP A 34 1.11 0.24 -3.08
CA ASP A 34 1.91 -0.16 -4.24
C ASP A 34 1.97 0.95 -5.31
N PHE A 35 0.81 1.49 -5.74
CA PHE A 35 0.77 2.47 -6.82
C PHE A 35 1.14 3.90 -6.38
N HIS A 36 0.99 4.26 -5.10
CA HIS A 36 1.24 5.63 -4.64
C HIS A 36 2.44 5.77 -3.69
N LEU A 37 2.52 4.93 -2.66
CA LEU A 37 3.52 5.10 -1.61
C LEU A 37 4.89 4.51 -1.96
N PHE A 38 4.92 3.27 -2.44
CA PHE A 38 6.17 2.52 -2.60
C PHE A 38 7.00 2.95 -3.81
N GLY A 39 6.40 3.56 -4.83
CA GLY A 39 7.14 4.15 -5.95
C GLY A 39 8.14 5.21 -5.47
N PRO A 40 7.66 6.32 -4.87
CA PRO A 40 8.50 7.35 -4.27
C PRO A 40 9.48 6.82 -3.23
N LEU A 41 9.05 5.88 -2.38
CA LEU A 41 9.92 5.29 -1.36
C LEU A 41 11.07 4.48 -1.99
N LYS A 42 10.80 3.68 -3.02
CA LYS A 42 11.84 2.92 -3.73
C LYS A 42 12.85 3.84 -4.42
N LEU A 43 12.38 4.98 -4.94
CA LEU A 43 13.26 6.00 -5.52
C LEU A 43 14.18 6.60 -4.46
N HIS A 44 13.64 6.93 -3.27
CA HIS A 44 14.44 7.41 -2.14
C HIS A 44 15.47 6.38 -1.69
N LEU A 45 15.06 5.13 -1.50
CA LEU A 45 15.94 4.04 -1.06
C LEU A 45 16.92 3.56 -2.15
N GLY A 46 16.74 4.01 -3.39
CA GLY A 46 17.49 3.55 -4.54
C GLY A 46 18.99 3.80 -4.39
N GLY A 47 19.78 2.73 -4.38
CA GLY A 47 21.24 2.82 -4.28
C GLY A 47 21.78 3.11 -2.88
N MET A 48 20.91 3.22 -1.87
CA MET A 48 21.33 3.35 -0.47
C MET A 48 21.74 1.99 0.10
N ALA A 49 22.78 2.00 0.92
CA ALA A 49 23.18 0.86 1.74
C ALA A 49 23.17 1.29 3.21
N PHE A 50 22.59 0.44 4.06
CA PHE A 50 22.49 0.70 5.49
C PHE A 50 23.30 -0.36 6.25
N GLU A 51 24.14 0.07 7.18
CA GLU A 51 24.97 -0.84 7.99
C GLU A 51 24.14 -1.55 9.05
N THR A 52 23.14 -0.86 9.61
CA THR A 52 22.26 -1.41 10.63
C THR A 52 20.78 -1.20 10.31
N LYS A 53 19.92 -2.00 10.96
CA LYS A 53 18.47 -1.78 10.96
C LYS A 53 18.10 -0.43 11.57
N GLY A 54 18.90 0.07 12.52
CA GLY A 54 18.67 1.37 13.16
C GLY A 54 18.76 2.52 12.14
N ASP A 55 19.76 2.45 11.27
CA ASP A 55 20.00 3.46 10.22
C ASP A 55 18.86 3.48 9.22
N LEU A 56 18.42 2.30 8.75
CA LEU A 56 17.26 2.17 7.87
C LEU A 56 15.98 2.75 8.51
N VAL A 57 15.71 2.42 9.78
CA VAL A 57 14.52 2.93 10.48
C VAL A 57 14.60 4.44 10.68
N GLY A 58 15.78 4.98 10.97
CA GLY A 58 16.01 6.42 11.11
C GLY A 58 15.77 7.15 9.79
N ASP A 59 16.32 6.64 8.69
CA ASP A 59 16.13 7.19 7.34
C ASP A 59 14.65 7.17 6.92
N LEU A 60 13.95 6.04 7.10
CA LEU A 60 12.52 5.94 6.83
C LEU A 60 11.72 6.97 7.63
N LYS A 61 12.02 7.15 8.92
CA LYS A 61 11.34 8.18 9.74
C LYS A 61 11.55 9.58 9.16
N ASN A 62 12.77 9.89 8.73
CA ASN A 62 13.07 11.18 8.13
C ASN A 62 12.36 11.37 6.79
N TRP A 63 12.24 10.30 5.99
CA TRP A 63 11.53 10.32 4.72
C TRP A 63 10.01 10.51 4.90
N PHE A 64 9.42 9.86 5.91
CA PHE A 64 8.00 10.01 6.22
C PHE A 64 7.65 11.34 6.90
N ALA A 65 8.57 11.93 7.68
CA ALA A 65 8.32 13.14 8.45
C ALA A 65 7.77 14.35 7.66
N PRO A 66 8.23 14.67 6.44
CA PRO A 66 7.70 15.77 5.66
C PRO A 66 6.43 15.40 4.86
N LEU A 67 6.01 14.13 4.81
CA LEU A 67 4.81 13.74 4.08
C LEU A 67 3.58 14.26 4.81
N ASP A 68 2.84 15.14 4.15
CA ASP A 68 1.64 15.73 4.70
C ASP A 68 0.39 14.85 4.48
N LEU A 69 -0.73 15.29 5.06
CA LEU A 69 -2.00 14.59 4.93
C LEU A 69 -2.49 14.55 3.47
N ASP A 70 -2.15 15.56 2.67
CA ASP A 70 -2.62 15.67 1.30
C ASP A 70 -1.92 14.63 0.40
N PHE A 71 -0.64 14.34 0.64
CA PHE A 71 0.04 13.21 0.00
C PHE A 71 -0.73 11.89 0.20
N PHE A 72 -1.12 11.56 1.44
CA PHE A 72 -1.86 10.32 1.71
C PHE A 72 -3.29 10.35 1.16
N ARG A 73 -3.96 11.51 1.23
CA ARG A 73 -5.30 11.69 0.67
C ARG A 73 -5.30 11.41 -0.83
N VAL A 74 -4.34 11.92 -1.58
CA VAL A 74 -4.23 11.68 -3.02
C VAL A 74 -4.18 10.18 -3.31
N GLY A 75 -3.32 9.42 -2.62
CA GLY A 75 -3.22 7.97 -2.81
C GLY A 75 -4.51 7.23 -2.48
N ILE A 76 -5.17 7.59 -1.37
CA ILE A 76 -6.44 6.95 -0.96
C ILE A 76 -7.59 7.31 -1.91
N TYR A 77 -7.74 8.57 -2.31
CA TYR A 77 -8.84 8.98 -3.19
C TYR A 77 -8.64 8.53 -4.64
N SER A 78 -7.41 8.31 -5.08
CA SER A 78 -7.10 7.74 -6.41
C SER A 78 -7.68 6.33 -6.57
N LEU A 79 -7.93 5.61 -5.47
CA LEU A 79 -8.57 4.29 -5.47
C LEU A 79 -9.93 4.29 -6.17
N LEU A 80 -10.71 5.37 -6.04
CA LEU A 80 -12.00 5.49 -6.73
C LEU A 80 -11.83 5.46 -8.25
N SER A 81 -10.80 6.16 -8.76
CA SER A 81 -10.51 6.20 -10.19
C SER A 81 -9.96 4.85 -10.69
N HIS A 82 -9.12 4.17 -9.88
CA HIS A 82 -8.57 2.87 -10.23
C HIS A 82 -9.65 1.78 -10.24
N TRP A 83 -10.57 1.77 -9.28
CA TRP A 83 -11.73 0.87 -9.30
C TRP A 83 -12.60 1.08 -10.54
N LYS A 84 -12.87 2.34 -10.90
CA LYS A 84 -13.62 2.64 -12.11
C LYS A 84 -12.90 2.12 -13.37
N LYS A 85 -11.60 2.44 -13.52
CA LYS A 85 -10.80 1.94 -14.65
C LYS A 85 -10.77 0.41 -14.70
N CYS A 86 -10.59 -0.27 -13.57
CA CYS A 86 -10.60 -1.73 -13.48
C CYS A 86 -11.93 -2.33 -13.97
N ILE A 87 -13.05 -1.72 -13.59
CA ILE A 87 -14.40 -2.13 -14.07
C ILE A 87 -14.52 -1.90 -15.58
N ASP A 88 -14.14 -0.72 -16.06
CA ASP A 88 -14.21 -0.34 -17.48
C ASP A 88 -13.31 -1.25 -18.35
N LEU A 89 -12.21 -1.75 -17.78
CA LEU A 89 -11.27 -2.68 -18.41
C LEU A 89 -11.64 -4.15 -18.19
N HIS A 90 -12.82 -4.44 -17.65
CA HIS A 90 -13.30 -5.81 -17.38
C HIS A 90 -12.34 -6.65 -16.50
N GLY A 91 -11.71 -6.00 -15.52
CA GLY A 91 -10.77 -6.64 -14.59
C GLY A 91 -9.34 -6.77 -15.13
N ASN A 92 -9.03 -6.23 -16.30
CA ASN A 92 -7.64 -6.10 -16.75
C ASN A 92 -6.90 -5.01 -15.93
N TYR A 93 -5.57 -5.06 -15.99
CA TYR A 93 -4.69 -4.14 -15.29
C TYR A 93 -4.95 -2.68 -15.66
N VAL A 94 -4.98 -1.84 -14.63
CA VAL A 94 -5.07 -0.39 -14.79
C VAL A 94 -3.68 0.16 -15.14
N GLU A 95 -3.55 0.73 -16.33
CA GLU A 95 -2.37 1.52 -16.72
C GLU A 95 -2.49 2.96 -16.16
N GLU A 96 -1.34 3.51 -15.77
CA GLU A 96 -1.19 4.91 -15.34
C GLU A 96 -1.25 5.88 -16.54
#